data_AF-A0A430LT30-F1
#
_entry.id   AF-A0A430LT30-F1
#
_cell.length_a   1.000
_cell.length_b   1.000
_cell.length_c   1.000
_cell.angle_alpha   90.00
_cell.angle_beta   90.00
_cell.angle_gamma   90.00
#
_symmetry.space_group_name_H-M   'P 1'
#
loop_
_entity.id
_entity.type
_entity.pdbx_description
1 polymer ?
#
loop_
_entity_poly.entity_id
_entity_poly.type
_entity_poly.pdbx_seq_one_letter_code
_entity_poly.pdbx_strand_id
1 'polypeptide(L)' 'MFGLKAVPTMFAMALLAINLAEASSYDVVLPILGADPCTWGPSFWCANEENMKRCGVTKEDCEKYAEDLL' A
#
# COMPACT_ATOMS: atom_id res chain seq x y z
N MET A 1 9.24 -35.76 9.27
CA MET A 1 7.81 -35.85 9.65
C MET A 1 7.49 -34.62 10.50
N PHE A 2 7.21 -33.47 9.90
CA PHE A 2 6.74 -32.29 10.64
C PHE A 2 5.22 -32.27 10.52
N GLY A 3 4.59 -32.98 11.46
CA GLY A 3 3.16 -33.25 11.44
C GLY A 3 2.34 -32.03 11.82
N LEU A 4 1.41 -31.66 10.92
CA LEU A 4 0.15 -31.01 11.24
C LEU A 4 -0.50 -31.71 12.44
N LYS A 5 -0.56 -31.05 13.61
CA LYS A 5 -1.56 -31.20 14.70
C LYS A 5 -1.00 -30.65 16.03
N ALA A 6 -0.90 -29.34 16.18
CA ALA A 6 -0.99 -28.69 17.50
C ALA A 6 -1.26 -27.17 17.40
N VAL A 7 -1.94 -26.78 16.32
CA VAL A 7 -2.34 -25.41 16.02
C VAL A 7 -3.40 -24.82 16.98
N PRO A 8 -4.13 -25.54 17.88
CA PRO A 8 -5.13 -24.86 18.73
C PRO A 8 -4.84 -24.75 20.24
N THR A 9 -3.86 -25.45 20.83
CA THR A 9 -3.65 -25.44 22.30
C THR A 9 -2.65 -24.41 22.82
N MET A 10 -1.87 -23.78 21.94
CA MET A 10 -1.01 -22.63 22.30
C MET A 10 -1.81 -21.32 22.45
N PHE A 11 -3.11 -21.33 22.09
CA PHE A 11 -3.98 -20.16 22.09
C PHE A 11 -4.64 -19.85 23.45
N ALA A 12 -4.63 -20.78 24.41
CA ALA A 12 -5.33 -20.62 25.69
C ALA A 12 -4.44 -20.17 26.86
N MET A 13 -3.15 -20.54 26.85
CA MET A 13 -2.22 -20.15 27.93
C MET A 13 -1.68 -18.73 27.80
N ALA A 14 -1.95 -18.07 26.66
CA ALA A 14 -1.68 -16.65 26.47
C ALA A 14 -2.60 -15.75 27.33
N LEU A 15 -3.78 -16.19 27.76
CA LEU A 15 -4.80 -15.28 28.33
C LEU A 15 -4.58 -14.82 29.79
N LEU A 16 -3.56 -15.30 30.51
CA LEU A 16 -3.39 -14.98 31.94
C LEU A 16 -2.23 -14.02 32.28
N ALA A 17 -1.45 -13.54 31.31
CA ALA A 17 -0.33 -12.62 31.55
C ALA A 17 -0.32 -11.32 30.70
N ILE A 18 -1.34 -11.08 29.86
CA ILE A 18 -1.34 -10.02 28.82
C ILE A 18 -1.66 -8.60 29.35
N ASN A 19 -1.25 -8.21 30.57
CA ASN A 19 -1.64 -6.88 31.09
C ASN A 19 -0.67 -5.72 30.88
N LEU A 20 0.63 -5.83 30.58
CA LEU A 20 1.48 -4.61 30.38
C LEU A 20 2.72 -4.69 29.46
N ALA A 21 2.95 -5.75 28.67
CA ALA A 21 4.20 -5.84 27.88
C ALA A 21 4.04 -5.97 26.35
N GLU A 22 2.85 -6.23 25.82
CA GLU A 22 2.66 -6.41 24.37
C GLU A 22 1.71 -5.37 23.78
N ALA A 23 1.97 -4.10 24.09
CA ALA A 23 1.82 -3.05 23.08
C ALA A 23 3.00 -3.18 22.10
N SER A 24 3.11 -4.34 21.44
CA SER A 24 4.12 -4.58 20.41
C SER A 24 3.77 -3.68 19.23
N SER A 25 4.60 -2.66 19.04
CA SER A 25 4.56 -1.66 17.99
C SER A 25 4.46 -2.31 16.61
N TYR A 26 3.25 -2.50 16.11
CA TYR A 26 3.03 -2.46 14.67
C TYR A 26 3.31 -1.02 14.25
N ASP A 27 4.48 -0.77 13.67
CA ASP A 27 4.72 0.47 12.92
C ASP A 27 3.73 0.47 11.76
N VAL A 28 2.60 1.14 11.95
CA VAL A 28 1.72 1.54 10.86
C VAL A 28 2.55 2.56 10.06
N VAL A 29 3.33 2.10 9.09
CA VAL A 29 3.92 3.00 8.10
C VAL A 29 2.77 3.48 7.23
N LEU A 30 2.06 4.51 7.70
CA LEU A 30 1.06 5.18 6.90
C LEU A 30 1.81 5.89 5.77
N PRO A 31 1.56 5.51 4.50
CA PRO A 31 2.16 6.22 3.38
C PRO A 31 1.71 7.68 3.45
N ILE A 32 2.68 8.59 3.40
CA ILE A 32 2.41 10.02 3.37
C ILE A 32 1.66 10.32 2.07
N LEU A 33 0.42 10.81 2.19
CA LEU A 33 -0.40 11.17 1.05
C LEU A 33 0.34 12.18 0.16
N GLY A 34 0.40 11.91 -1.13
CA GLY A 34 1.08 12.77 -2.10
C GLY A 34 2.61 12.68 -2.10
N ALA A 35 3.23 11.78 -1.34
CA ALA A 35 4.69 11.59 -1.40
C ALA A 35 5.15 11.00 -2.75
N ASP A 36 4.30 10.23 -3.42
CA ASP A 36 4.52 9.77 -4.79
C ASP A 36 3.91 10.77 -5.79
N PRO A 37 4.70 11.45 -6.63
CA PRO A 37 4.19 12.38 -7.64
C PRO A 37 3.22 11.75 -8.64
N CYS A 38 3.28 10.44 -8.84
CA CYS A 38 2.33 9.73 -9.70
C CYS A 38 0.92 9.67 -9.10
N THR A 39 0.75 10.04 -7.83
CA THR A 39 -0.56 10.20 -7.17
C THR A 39 -1.14 11.63 -7.29
N TRP A 40 -0.40 12.59 -7.84
CA TRP A 40 -0.88 13.97 -8.04
C TRP A 40 -1.87 14.08 -9.21
N GLY A 41 -1.81 13.11 -10.12
CA GLY A 41 -2.78 12.91 -11.18
C GLY A 41 -2.39 13.43 -12.57
N PRO A 42 -3.37 13.49 -13.49
CA PRO A 42 -3.29 13.90 -14.89
C PRO A 42 -2.40 15.06 -15.24
N SER A 43 -2.56 16.17 -14.52
CA SER A 43 -1.77 17.36 -14.78
C SER A 43 -0.26 17.15 -14.54
N PHE A 44 0.16 16.16 -13.75
CA PHE A 44 1.56 15.83 -13.54
C PHE A 44 2.05 14.77 -14.53
N TRP A 45 1.44 13.58 -14.53
CA TRP A 45 1.96 12.45 -15.30
C TRP A 45 1.85 12.65 -16.83
N CYS A 46 0.95 13.53 -17.30
CA CYS A 46 0.77 13.87 -18.73
C CYS A 46 1.42 15.21 -19.11
N ALA A 47 2.19 15.84 -18.21
CA ALA A 47 2.86 17.11 -18.50
C ALA A 47 4.01 16.95 -19.50
N ASN A 48 4.68 15.80 -19.50
CA ASN A 48 5.80 15.46 -20.40
C ASN A 48 6.10 13.96 -20.37
N GLU A 49 6.89 13.49 -21.35
CA GLU A 49 7.25 12.08 -21.52
C GLU A 49 8.10 11.50 -20.37
N GLU A 50 8.89 12.32 -19.68
CA GLU A 50 9.68 11.88 -18.53
C GLU A 50 8.77 11.48 -17.36
N ASN A 51 7.76 12.31 -17.07
CA ASN A 51 6.76 12.02 -16.05
C ASN A 51 5.94 10.78 -16.40
N MET A 52 5.57 10.61 -17.68
CA MET A 52 4.87 9.42 -18.17
C MET A 52 5.70 8.15 -17.92
N LYS A 53 6.97 8.16 -18.33
CA LYS A 53 7.90 7.03 -18.10
C LYS A 53 8.08 6.73 -16.62
N ARG A 54 8.24 7.77 -15.80
CA ARG A 54 8.37 7.64 -14.34
C ARG A 54 7.14 6.99 -13.71
N CYS A 55 5.94 7.33 -14.19
CA CYS A 55 4.69 6.85 -13.64
C CYS A 55 4.12 5.60 -14.33
N GLY A 56 4.78 5.08 -15.37
CA GLY A 56 4.30 3.93 -16.13
C GLY A 56 3.00 4.20 -16.91
N VAL A 57 2.80 5.43 -17.35
CA VAL A 57 1.61 5.91 -18.06
C VAL A 57 1.91 5.97 -19.55
N THR A 58 0.96 5.57 -20.39
CA THR A 58 1.12 5.64 -21.85
C THR A 58 0.52 6.92 -22.43
N LYS A 59 0.78 7.18 -23.72
CA LYS A 59 0.20 8.33 -24.41
C LYS A 59 -1.31 8.18 -24.53
N GLU A 60 -1.78 6.95 -24.75
CA GLU A 60 -3.19 6.60 -24.86
C GLU A 60 -3.95 6.87 -23.53
N ASP A 61 -3.31 6.62 -22.38
CA ASP A 61 -3.90 6.96 -21.07
C ASP A 61 -4.16 8.48 -20.94
N CYS A 62 -3.21 9.29 -21.39
CA CYS A 62 -3.34 10.75 -21.38
C CYS A 62 -4.37 11.26 -22.39
N GLU A 63 -4.45 10.65 -23.58
CA GLU A 63 -5.46 10.99 -24.59
C GLU A 63 -6.87 10.68 -24.09
N LYS A 64 -7.07 9.50 -23.49
CA LYS A 64 -8.35 9.12 -22.87
C LYS A 64 -8.78 10.10 -21.79
N TYR A 65 -7.84 10.51 -20.92
CA TYR A 65 -8.17 11.50 -19.89
C TYR A 65 -8.57 12.86 -20.50
N ALA A 66 -7.95 13.27 -21.61
CA ALA A 66 -8.33 14.50 -22.30
C ALA A 66 -9.72 14.40 -22.94
N GLU A 67 -10.09 13.23 -23.45
CA GLU A 67 -11.44 12.95 -23.99
C GLU A 67 -12.51 12.97 -22.90
N ASP A 68 -12.23 12.40 -21.72
CA ASP A 68 -13.16 12.37 -20.58
C ASP A 68 -13.47 13.78 -20.02
N LEU A 69 -12.70 14.81 -20.41
CA LEU A 69 -12.91 16.21 -20.04
C LEU A 69 -13.74 17.02 -21.05
N LEU A 70 -14.09 16.44 -22.20
CA LEU A 70 -14.90 17.04 -23.26
C LEU A 70 -16.37 16.62 -23.18
#